data_AF-A0ABD2UY65-F1
#
_entry.id   AF-A0ABD2UY65-F1
#
_cell.length_a   1.000
_cell.length_b   1.000
_cell.length_c   1.000
_cell.angle_alpha   90.00
_cell.angle_beta   90.00
_cell.angle_gamma   90.00
#
_symmetry.space_group_name_H-M   'P 1'
#
loop_
_entity.id
_entity.type
_entity.pdbx_description
1 polymer ?
#
loop_
_entity_poly.entity_id
_entity_poly.type
_entity_poly.pdbx_seq_one_letter_code
_entity_poly.pdbx_strand_id
1 'polypeptide(L)'
;MASGYLNRKETEVKVAIARRVKNKTPAPIQITAEQILREARERQEAEIRPPNQKITDQTEVADYRLRKRKEFESLISRVGWNKSVWVKYAEWEESQNDLKRARSIWERALVIDALNRDHTIWLKYVHMEMKNKFVNHARNLWDRAVIRLPRVDQLWYKYIHMEEMLGNVAGARARVVVLH
;
A
#
# COMPACT_ATOMS: atom_id res chain seq x y z
N MET A 1 -36.36 -73.06 50.35
CA MET A 1 -36.18 -73.71 49.03
C MET A 1 -36.17 -72.62 47.96
N ALA A 2 -35.25 -72.77 46.98
CA ALA A 2 -34.84 -71.89 45.87
C ALA A 2 -35.96 -71.05 45.19
N SER A 3 -35.75 -69.99 44.40
CA SER A 3 -34.72 -69.65 43.40
C SER A 3 -35.06 -68.19 42.98
N GLY A 4 -34.20 -67.18 42.92
CA GLY A 4 -33.01 -67.08 42.09
C GLY A 4 -33.34 -66.53 40.69
N TYR A 5 -33.62 -65.23 40.52
CA TYR A 5 -33.54 -64.56 39.20
C TYR A 5 -33.04 -63.12 39.31
N LEU A 6 -31.80 -62.91 38.85
CA LEU A 6 -31.17 -61.61 38.65
C LEU A 6 -31.80 -60.88 37.46
N ASN A 7 -32.22 -59.62 37.66
CA ASN A 7 -32.55 -58.72 36.57
C ASN A 7 -31.27 -58.27 35.84
N ARG A 8 -31.17 -58.65 34.57
CA ARG A 8 -30.09 -58.28 33.64
C ARG A 8 -30.08 -56.76 33.48
N LYS A 9 -28.99 -56.12 33.92
CA LYS A 9 -28.67 -54.74 33.51
C LYS A 9 -28.44 -54.74 31.99
N GLU A 10 -29.22 -53.94 31.27
CA GLU A 10 -28.94 -53.57 29.89
C GLU A 10 -27.57 -52.89 29.83
N THR A 11 -26.56 -53.65 29.43
CA THR A 11 -25.26 -53.10 29.07
C THR A 11 -25.33 -52.70 27.61
N GLU A 12 -25.62 -51.43 27.33
CA GLU A 12 -25.28 -50.83 26.04
C GLU A 12 -23.76 -50.98 25.84
N VAL A 13 -23.38 -51.94 25.00
CA VAL A 13 -22.00 -52.09 24.54
C VAL A 13 -21.75 -50.97 23.53
N LYS A 14 -21.21 -49.84 23.98
CA LYS A 14 -20.59 -48.87 23.07
C LYS A 14 -19.44 -49.57 22.36
N VAL A 15 -19.68 -50.01 21.13
CA VAL A 15 -18.65 -50.63 20.28
C VAL A 15 -17.51 -49.62 20.14
N ALA A 16 -16.40 -49.90 20.81
CA ALA A 16 -15.20 -49.09 20.69
C ALA A 16 -14.78 -49.10 19.22
N ILE A 17 -14.62 -47.92 18.62
CA ILE A 17 -14.15 -47.78 17.23
C ILE A 17 -12.78 -48.46 17.16
N ALA A 18 -12.73 -49.65 16.56
CA ALA A 18 -11.51 -50.41 16.42
C ALA A 18 -10.48 -49.54 15.69
N ARG A 19 -9.32 -49.32 16.31
CA ARG A 19 -8.24 -48.51 15.74
C ARG A 19 -7.74 -49.22 14.48
N ARG A 20 -8.13 -48.70 13.32
CA ARG A 20 -7.78 -49.22 11.99
C ARG A 20 -6.25 -49.38 11.88
N VAL A 21 -5.78 -50.61 11.70
CA VAL A 21 -4.36 -50.88 11.42
C VAL A 21 -4.05 -50.27 10.05
N LYS A 22 -3.20 -49.26 10.01
CA LYS A 22 -2.81 -48.60 8.76
C LYS A 22 -1.79 -49.47 8.02
N ASN A 23 -2.04 -49.74 6.75
CA ASN A 23 -1.11 -50.49 5.90
C ASN A 23 0.17 -49.67 5.70
N LYS A 24 1.34 -50.29 5.92
CA LYS A 24 2.67 -49.66 5.83
C LYS A 24 3.41 -50.00 4.54
N THR A 25 2.76 -50.67 3.59
CA THR A 25 3.34 -50.89 2.25
C THR A 25 3.69 -49.56 1.60
N PRO A 26 4.80 -49.45 0.85
CA PRO A 26 5.15 -48.23 0.15
C PRO A 26 3.99 -47.79 -0.76
N ALA A 27 3.65 -46.50 -0.73
CA ALA A 27 2.65 -45.96 -1.63
C ALA A 27 3.17 -46.06 -3.08
N PRO A 28 2.34 -46.52 -4.04
CA PRO A 28 2.76 -46.69 -5.43
C PRO A 28 3.06 -45.35 -6.12
N ILE A 29 2.46 -44.26 -5.64
CA ILE A 29 2.68 -42.88 -6.12
C ILE A 29 3.16 -42.07 -4.93
N GLN A 30 4.33 -41.46 -5.06
CA GLN A 30 4.84 -40.53 -4.06
C GLN A 30 4.25 -39.15 -4.31
N ILE A 31 3.86 -38.47 -3.23
CA ILE A 31 3.37 -37.09 -3.32
C ILE A 31 4.57 -36.19 -3.67
N THR A 32 4.51 -35.53 -4.82
CA THR A 32 5.55 -34.60 -5.26
C THR A 32 5.28 -33.19 -4.74
N ALA A 33 6.33 -32.36 -4.65
CA ALA A 33 6.18 -30.96 -4.30
C ALA A 33 5.27 -30.21 -5.29
N GLU A 34 5.33 -30.56 -6.58
CA GLU A 34 4.48 -29.99 -7.62
C GLU A 34 2.99 -30.29 -7.38
N GLN A 35 2.66 -31.52 -6.96
CA GLN A 35 1.28 -31.91 -6.70
C GLN A 35 0.68 -31.15 -5.52
N ILE A 36 1.45 -30.95 -4.45
CA ILE A 36 1.05 -30.16 -3.29
C ILE A 36 0.83 -28.69 -3.69
N LEU A 37 1.75 -28.11 -4.46
CA LEU A 37 1.67 -26.72 -4.89
C LEU A 37 0.48 -26.47 -5.83
N ARG A 38 0.20 -27.42 -6.74
CA ARG A 38 -0.97 -27.37 -7.63
C ARG A 38 -2.27 -27.45 -6.83
N GLU A 39 -2.39 -28.42 -5.93
CA GLU A 39 -3.59 -28.60 -5.09
C GLU A 39 -3.81 -27.40 -4.15
N ALA A 40 -2.74 -26.83 -3.59
CA ALA A 40 -2.80 -25.63 -2.77
C ALA A 40 -3.30 -24.41 -3.57
N ARG A 41 -2.88 -24.28 -4.84
CA ARG A 41 -3.34 -23.21 -5.73
C ARG A 41 -4.79 -23.41 -6.18
N GLU A 42 -5.21 -24.64 -6.45
CA GLU A 42 -6.60 -24.98 -6.80
C GLU A 42 -7.55 -24.79 -5.62
N ARG A 43 -7.08 -25.06 -4.39
CA ARG A 43 -7.82 -24.81 -3.14
C ARG A 43 -7.71 -23.40 -2.61
N GLN A 44 -6.97 -22.53 -3.29
CA GLN A 44 -6.85 -21.15 -2.89
C GLN A 44 -8.23 -20.51 -3.08
N GLU A 45 -8.97 -20.38 -1.98
CA GLU A 45 -10.29 -19.74 -1.99
C GLU A 45 -10.17 -18.38 -2.66
N ALA A 46 -11.12 -18.07 -3.54
CA ALA A 46 -11.13 -16.78 -4.20
C ALA A 46 -11.12 -15.68 -3.13
N GLU A 47 -10.21 -14.72 -3.27
CA GLU A 47 -10.19 -13.55 -2.39
C GLU A 47 -11.60 -12.95 -2.32
N ILE A 48 -12.16 -12.86 -1.11
CA ILE A 48 -13.47 -12.26 -0.89
C ILE A 48 -13.33 -10.77 -1.18
N ARG A 49 -13.65 -10.39 -2.41
CA ARG A 49 -13.66 -8.98 -2.83
C ARG A 49 -14.96 -8.35 -2.34
N PRO A 50 -14.90 -7.17 -1.70
CA PRO A 50 -16.13 -6.46 -1.34
C PRO A 50 -16.94 -6.15 -2.61
N PRO A 51 -18.29 -6.15 -2.52
CA PRO A 51 -19.13 -5.86 -3.67
C PRO A 51 -18.89 -4.44 -4.17
N ASN A 52 -19.01 -4.23 -5.49
CA ASN A 52 -18.88 -2.90 -6.10
C ASN A 52 -20.03 -1.99 -5.63
N GLN A 53 -19.73 -1.05 -4.72
CA GLN A 53 -20.67 -0.05 -4.25
C GLN A 53 -20.60 1.18 -5.16
N LYS A 54 -21.71 1.51 -5.83
CA LYS A 54 -21.85 2.78 -6.55
C LYS A 54 -22.23 3.85 -5.54
N ILE A 55 -21.43 4.90 -5.44
CA ILE A 55 -21.68 6.03 -4.54
C ILE A 55 -22.58 7.01 -5.31
N THR A 56 -23.80 7.26 -4.83
CA THR A 56 -24.76 8.14 -5.52
C THR A 56 -24.86 9.50 -4.87
N ASP A 57 -24.72 9.58 -3.54
CA ASP A 57 -25.02 10.80 -2.80
C ASP A 57 -23.77 11.55 -2.36
N GLN A 58 -23.85 12.88 -2.27
CA GLN A 58 -22.73 13.73 -1.85
C GLN A 58 -22.29 13.44 -0.40
N THR A 59 -23.23 13.07 0.47
CA THR A 59 -22.99 12.63 1.85
C THR A 59 -22.22 11.31 1.88
N GLU A 60 -22.60 10.34 1.05
CA GLU A 60 -21.88 9.08 0.93
C GLU A 60 -20.45 9.26 0.39
N VAL A 61 -20.24 10.19 -0.56
CA VAL A 61 -18.89 10.55 -1.02
C VAL A 61 -18.07 11.13 0.13
N ALA A 62 -18.66 11.99 0.97
CA ALA A 62 -17.98 12.56 2.12
C ALA A 62 -17.60 11.50 3.17
N ASP A 63 -18.52 10.57 3.47
CA ASP A 63 -18.26 9.45 4.38
C ASP A 63 -17.20 8.50 3.82
N TYR A 64 -17.25 8.22 2.51
CA TYR A 64 -16.21 7.45 1.83
C TYR A 64 -14.84 8.12 1.99
N ARG A 65 -14.74 9.43 1.74
CA ARG A 65 -13.50 10.19 1.92
C ARG A 65 -13.02 10.14 3.36
N LEU A 66 -13.91 10.28 4.33
CA LEU A 66 -13.56 10.24 5.75
C LEU A 66 -13.00 8.86 6.17
N ARG A 67 -13.66 7.77 5.75
CA ARG A 67 -13.18 6.41 6.03
C ARG A 67 -11.81 6.16 5.41
N LYS A 68 -11.63 6.51 4.13
CA LYS A 68 -10.35 6.35 3.44
C LYS A 68 -9.22 7.16 4.07
N ARG A 69 -9.49 8.41 4.47
CA ARG A 69 -8.52 9.23 5.21
C ARG A 69 -8.11 8.57 6.52
N LYS A 70 -9.08 8.05 7.29
CA LYS A 70 -8.80 7.36 8.55
C LYS A 70 -7.95 6.11 8.33
N GLU A 71 -8.18 5.34 7.27
CA GLU A 71 -7.34 4.21 6.88
C GLU A 71 -5.89 4.66 6.61
N PHE A 72 -5.69 5.70 5.78
CA PHE A 72 -4.36 6.23 5.48
C PHE A 72 -3.65 6.79 6.71
N GLU A 73 -4.31 7.59 7.53
CA GLU A 73 -3.72 8.13 8.76
C GLU A 73 -3.37 7.02 9.75
N SER A 74 -4.19 5.97 9.85
CA SER A 74 -3.87 4.78 10.65
C SER A 74 -2.66 4.01 10.11
N LEU A 75 -2.49 3.95 8.79
CA LEU A 75 -1.31 3.35 8.16
C LEU A 75 -0.07 4.20 8.40
N ILE A 76 -0.18 5.52 8.28
CA ILE A 76 0.90 6.47 8.55
C ILE A 76 1.33 6.40 10.02
N SER A 77 0.38 6.30 10.95
CA SER A 77 0.71 6.15 12.36
C SER A 77 1.47 4.86 12.66
N ARG A 78 1.24 3.79 11.89
CA ARG A 78 1.91 2.49 12.06
C ARG A 78 3.23 2.37 11.30
N VAL A 79 3.28 2.92 10.09
CA VAL A 79 4.37 2.75 9.11
C VAL A 79 4.75 4.10 8.49
N GLY A 80 4.89 5.13 9.33
CA GLY A 80 5.15 6.51 8.89
C GLY A 80 6.50 6.73 8.20
N TRP A 81 7.45 5.80 8.37
CA TRP A 81 8.73 5.79 7.68
C TRP A 81 8.63 5.31 6.22
N ASN A 82 7.55 4.61 5.85
CA ASN A 82 7.38 4.09 4.50
C ASN A 82 6.81 5.15 3.57
N LYS A 83 7.66 5.65 2.67
CA LYS A 83 7.34 6.69 1.69
C LYS A 83 6.23 6.30 0.72
N SER A 84 6.11 5.00 0.41
CA SER A 84 5.07 4.53 -0.51
C SER A 84 3.65 4.78 0.03
N VAL A 85 3.47 4.80 1.36
CA VAL A 85 2.19 5.10 2.00
C VAL A 85 1.84 6.58 1.79
N TRP A 86 2.80 7.47 2.01
CA TRP A 86 2.64 8.92 1.79
C TRP A 86 2.31 9.25 0.34
N VAL A 87 3.03 8.62 -0.60
CA VAL A 87 2.79 8.78 -2.04
C VAL A 87 1.37 8.35 -2.39
N LYS A 88 0.96 7.13 -1.99
CA LYS A 88 -0.39 6.62 -2.29
C LYS A 88 -1.48 7.49 -1.69
N TYR A 89 -1.26 8.04 -0.50
CA TYR A 89 -2.22 8.93 0.14
C TYR A 89 -2.34 10.26 -0.61
N ALA A 90 -1.22 10.85 -1.02
CA ALA A 90 -1.22 12.09 -1.78
C ALA A 90 -1.81 11.94 -3.18
N GLU A 91 -1.49 10.84 -3.89
CA GLU A 91 -2.11 10.49 -5.19
C GLU A 91 -3.61 10.27 -5.05
N TRP A 92 -4.06 9.70 -3.93
CA TRP A 92 -5.49 9.54 -3.65
C TRP A 92 -6.18 10.89 -3.39
N GLU A 93 -5.61 11.80 -2.60
CA GLU A 93 -6.19 13.16 -2.43
C GLU A 93 -6.18 13.95 -3.75
N GLU A 94 -5.15 13.78 -4.59
CA GLU A 94 -5.13 14.34 -5.94
C GLU A 94 -6.31 13.83 -6.78
N SER A 95 -6.63 12.52 -6.70
CA SER A 95 -7.80 11.94 -7.37
C SER A 95 -9.14 12.48 -6.86
N GLN A 96 -9.17 13.00 -5.62
CA GLN A 96 -10.34 13.66 -5.03
C GLN A 96 -10.42 15.16 -5.37
N ASN A 97 -9.46 15.67 -6.14
CA ASN A 97 -9.31 17.09 -6.52
C ASN A 97 -9.09 18.03 -5.31
N ASP A 98 -8.63 17.51 -4.16
CA ASP A 98 -8.31 18.30 -2.97
C ASP A 98 -6.80 18.57 -2.89
N LEU A 99 -6.34 19.48 -3.76
CA LEU A 99 -4.91 19.80 -3.88
C LEU A 99 -4.33 20.45 -2.63
N LYS A 100 -5.16 21.19 -1.87
CA LYS A 100 -4.72 21.83 -0.63
C LYS A 100 -4.34 20.78 0.41
N ARG A 101 -5.14 19.71 0.55
CA ARG A 101 -4.79 18.59 1.41
C ARG A 101 -3.62 17.78 0.87
N ALA A 102 -3.59 17.51 -0.44
CA ALA A 102 -2.45 16.82 -1.06
C ALA A 102 -1.12 17.53 -0.73
N ARG A 103 -1.06 18.86 -0.84
CA ARG A 103 0.10 19.68 -0.41
C ARG A 103 0.44 19.49 1.06
N SER A 104 -0.54 19.54 1.94
CA SER A 104 -0.31 19.33 3.38
C SER A 104 0.30 17.95 3.69
N ILE A 105 -0.14 16.91 2.97
CA ILE A 105 0.40 15.55 3.10
C ILE A 105 1.84 15.50 2.59
N TRP A 106 2.14 16.12 1.45
CA TRP A 106 3.50 16.20 0.92
C TRP A 106 4.44 16.94 1.87
N GLU A 107 4.03 18.08 2.43
CA GLU A 107 4.84 18.82 3.40
C GLU A 107 5.10 17.99 4.67
N ARG A 108 4.09 17.26 5.17
CA ARG A 108 4.28 16.30 6.28
C ARG A 108 5.26 15.19 5.92
N ALA A 109 5.15 14.64 4.71
CA ALA A 109 6.06 13.62 4.22
C ALA A 109 7.51 14.13 4.13
N LEU A 110 7.71 15.38 3.68
CA LEU A 110 9.02 16.03 3.62
C LEU A 110 9.64 16.24 5.01
N VAL A 111 8.84 16.55 6.02
CA VAL A 111 9.33 16.69 7.41
C VAL A 111 9.86 15.36 7.94
N ILE A 112 9.14 14.27 7.68
CA ILE A 112 9.55 12.93 8.12
C ILE A 112 10.77 12.45 7.35
N ASP A 113 10.82 12.72 6.05
CA ASP A 113 11.92 12.30 5.20
C ASP A 113 13.17 13.18 5.26
N ALA A 114 13.10 14.29 6.01
CA ALA A 114 14.21 15.21 6.21
C ALA A 114 15.50 14.52 6.69
N LEU A 115 15.36 13.39 7.39
CA LEU A 115 16.49 12.60 7.88
C LEU A 115 17.15 11.73 6.80
N ASN A 116 16.37 11.19 5.85
CA ASN A 116 16.87 10.25 4.84
C ASN A 116 17.46 10.94 3.61
N ARG A 117 17.15 12.24 3.42
CA ARG A 117 17.63 13.06 2.28
C ARG A 117 17.28 12.48 0.90
N ASP A 118 16.17 11.76 0.77
CA ASP A 118 15.78 11.26 -0.55
C ASP A 118 15.13 12.37 -1.38
N HIS A 119 15.53 12.42 -2.64
CA HIS A 119 14.97 13.33 -3.63
C HIS A 119 13.62 12.83 -4.20
N THR A 120 13.23 11.58 -3.95
CA THR A 120 12.07 10.93 -4.58
C THR A 120 10.74 11.61 -4.23
N ILE A 121 10.57 12.05 -2.97
CA ILE A 121 9.39 12.79 -2.52
C ILE A 121 9.31 14.15 -3.20
N TRP A 122 10.43 14.87 -3.30
CA TRP A 122 10.49 16.14 -4.02
C TRP A 122 10.06 16.00 -5.48
N LEU A 123 10.59 14.98 -6.17
CA LEU A 123 10.24 14.71 -7.57
C LEU A 123 8.75 14.44 -7.75
N LYS A 124 8.14 13.64 -6.88
CA LYS A 124 6.70 13.32 -6.96
C LYS A 124 5.83 14.51 -6.60
N TYR A 125 6.23 15.30 -5.60
CA TYR A 125 5.50 16.49 -5.19
C TYR A 125 5.48 17.55 -6.29
N VAL A 126 6.64 17.84 -6.90
CA VAL A 126 6.71 18.74 -8.06
C VAL A 126 5.88 18.20 -9.22
N HIS A 127 5.98 16.90 -9.52
CA HIS A 127 5.22 16.30 -10.62
C HIS A 127 3.71 16.50 -10.46
N MET A 128 3.20 16.37 -9.23
CA MET A 128 1.80 16.65 -8.90
C MET A 128 1.44 18.13 -9.13
N GLU A 129 2.28 19.09 -8.73
CA GLU A 129 2.02 20.51 -9.03
C GLU A 129 2.06 20.83 -10.53
N MET A 130 3.00 20.21 -11.27
CA MET A 130 3.12 20.39 -12.72
C MET A 130 1.91 19.83 -13.47
N LYS A 131 1.44 18.64 -13.08
CA LYS A 131 0.25 18.00 -13.66
C LYS A 131 -1.00 18.84 -13.47
N ASN A 132 -1.10 19.52 -12.32
CA ASN A 132 -2.20 20.43 -11.99
C ASN A 132 -1.99 21.88 -12.49
N LYS A 133 -0.95 22.12 -13.30
CA LYS A 133 -0.61 23.43 -13.91
C LYS A 133 -0.24 24.55 -12.92
N PHE A 134 0.16 24.21 -11.70
CA PHE A 134 0.62 25.18 -10.69
C PHE A 134 2.12 25.46 -10.79
N VAL A 135 2.51 26.15 -11.86
CA VAL A 135 3.93 26.38 -12.22
C VAL A 135 4.69 27.17 -11.14
N ASN A 136 4.10 28.23 -10.59
CA ASN A 136 4.77 29.04 -9.56
C ASN A 136 5.05 28.24 -8.29
N HIS A 137 4.13 27.35 -7.93
CA HIS A 137 4.31 26.46 -6.79
C HIS A 137 5.41 25.43 -7.07
N ALA A 138 5.44 24.87 -8.29
CA ALA A 138 6.49 23.95 -8.72
C ALA A 138 7.89 24.62 -8.67
N ARG A 139 8.03 25.88 -9.11
CA ARG A 139 9.29 26.64 -8.99
C ARG A 139 9.75 26.79 -7.56
N ASN A 140 8.87 27.23 -6.66
CA ASN A 140 9.19 27.37 -5.24
C ASN A 140 9.61 26.03 -4.61
N LEU A 141 8.99 24.93 -5.02
CA LEU A 141 9.39 23.58 -4.60
C LEU A 141 10.79 23.23 -5.10
N TRP A 142 11.11 23.51 -6.37
CA TRP A 142 12.43 23.25 -6.93
C TRP A 142 13.52 24.07 -6.24
N ASP A 143 13.28 25.35 -6.00
CA ASP A 143 14.23 26.21 -5.28
C ASP A 143 14.51 25.65 -3.88
N ARG A 144 13.46 25.24 -3.15
CA ARG A 144 13.60 24.58 -1.84
C ARG A 144 14.35 23.25 -1.93
N ALA A 145 14.06 22.44 -2.95
CA ALA A 145 14.68 21.12 -3.14
C ALA A 145 16.18 21.24 -3.38
N VAL A 146 16.58 22.18 -4.25
CA VAL A 146 17.98 22.44 -4.61
C VAL A 146 18.77 22.99 -3.41
N ILE A 147 18.19 23.91 -2.65
CA ILE A 147 18.82 24.44 -1.42
C ILE A 147 19.03 23.32 -0.40
N ARG A 148 18.06 22.40 -0.26
CA ARG A 148 18.14 21.32 0.73
C ARG A 148 19.06 20.18 0.31
N LEU A 149 19.11 19.87 -0.98
CA LEU A 149 19.85 18.74 -1.56
C LEU A 149 20.73 19.21 -2.73
N PRO A 150 21.76 20.04 -2.49
CA PRO A 150 22.56 20.64 -3.57
C PRO A 150 23.38 19.60 -4.33
N ARG A 151 23.73 18.47 -3.70
CA ARG A 151 24.57 17.41 -4.29
C ARG A 151 23.82 16.44 -5.21
N VAL A 152 22.51 16.63 -5.40
CA VAL A 152 21.69 15.72 -6.22
C VAL A 152 21.46 16.32 -7.59
N ASP A 153 22.33 15.98 -8.54
CA ASP A 153 22.32 16.51 -9.91
C ASP A 153 20.97 16.27 -10.62
N GLN A 154 20.30 15.17 -10.30
CA GLN A 154 18.98 14.85 -10.88
C GLN A 154 17.93 15.93 -10.61
N LEU A 155 17.99 16.60 -9.45
CA LEU A 155 17.07 17.69 -9.14
C LEU A 155 17.32 18.89 -10.07
N TRP A 156 18.58 19.22 -10.29
CA TRP A 156 18.99 20.31 -11.16
C TRP A 156 18.62 20.07 -12.62
N TYR A 157 18.91 18.88 -13.16
CA TYR A 157 18.56 18.54 -14.54
C TYR A 157 17.05 18.65 -14.79
N LYS A 158 16.23 18.14 -13.87
CA LYS A 158 14.78 18.23 -13.99
C LYS A 158 14.26 19.65 -13.82
N TYR A 159 14.91 20.46 -12.98
CA TYR A 159 14.56 21.86 -12.82
C TYR A 159 14.85 22.67 -14.11
N ILE A 160 16.06 22.50 -14.67
CA ILE A 160 16.45 23.15 -15.93
C ILE A 160 15.51 22.74 -17.05
N HIS A 161 15.23 21.44 -17.19
CA HIS A 161 14.27 20.93 -18.19
C HIS A 161 12.87 21.55 -18.01
N MET A 162 12.40 21.69 -16.78
CA MET A 162 11.10 22.33 -16.53
C MET A 162 11.08 23.79 -16.99
N GLU A 163 12.15 24.54 -16.71
CA GLU A 163 12.25 25.96 -17.09
C GLU A 163 12.40 26.16 -18.60
N GLU A 164 13.11 25.24 -19.27
CA GLU A 164 13.21 25.20 -20.73
C GLU A 164 11.85 24.91 -21.38
N MET A 165 11.10 23.93 -20.86
CA MET A 165 9.74 23.62 -21.35
C MET A 165 8.75 24.78 -21.15
N LEU A 166 9.03 25.69 -20.22
CA LEU A 166 8.26 26.92 -20.01
C LEU A 166 8.78 28.11 -20.82
N GLY A 167 9.86 27.95 -21.59
CA GLY A 167 10.48 29.00 -22.39
C GLY A 167 11.34 29.99 -21.60
N ASN A 168 11.61 29.73 -20.32
CA ASN A 168 12.43 30.61 -19.48
C ASN A 168 13.93 30.30 -19.61
N VAL A 169 14.50 30.63 -20.76
CA VAL A 169 15.92 30.38 -21.07
C VAL A 169 16.86 31.13 -20.11
N ALA A 170 16.48 32.33 -19.68
CA ALA A 170 17.28 33.12 -18.73
C ALA A 170 17.38 32.42 -17.36
N GLY A 171 16.25 31.93 -16.84
CA GLY A 171 16.21 31.17 -15.59
C GLY A 171 16.96 29.84 -15.70
N ALA A 172 16.83 29.13 -16.83
CA ALA A 172 17.57 27.90 -17.07
C ALA A 172 19.09 28.13 -17.04
N ARG A 173 19.57 29.16 -17.75
CA ARG A 173 21.00 29.52 -17.79
C ARG A 173 21.55 29.90 -16.42
N ALA A 174 20.81 30.71 -15.65
CA ALA A 174 21.24 31.12 -14.32
C ALA A 174 21.51 29.92 -13.40
N ARG A 175 20.72 28.84 -13.53
CA ARG A 175 20.85 27.64 -12.69
C ARG A 175 21.95 26.69 -13.16
N VAL A 176 22.22 26.62 -14.47
CA VAL A 176 23.35 25.85 -15.03
C VAL A 176 24.70 26.36 -14.51
N VAL A 177 24.83 27.68 -14.38
CA VAL A 177 26.06 28.31 -13.85
C VAL A 177 26.32 27.92 -12.39
N VAL A 178 25.26 27.64 -11.62
CA VAL A 178 25.37 27.24 -10.20
C VAL A 178 25.63 25.73 -10.02
N LEU A 179 25.49 24.94 -11.09
CA LEU A 179 25.74 23.49 -11.06
C LEU A 179 27.25 23.13 -11.09
N HIS A 180 28.12 24.07 -11.48
CA HIS A 180 29.57 23.89 -11.57
C HIS A 180 30.28 24.53 -10.37
#